data_AF-A0A285V7G0-F1
#
_entry.id   AF-A0A285V7G0-F1
#
_cell.length_a   1.000
_cell.length_b   1.000
_cell.length_c   1.000
_cell.angle_alpha   90.00
_cell.angle_beta   90.00
_cell.angle_gamma   90.00
#
_symmetry.space_group_name_H-M   'P 1'
#
loop_
_entity.id
_entity.type
_entity.pdbx_description
1 polymer ?
#
loop_
_entity_poly.entity_id
_entity_poly.type
_entity_poly.pdbx_seq_one_letter_code
_entity_poly.pdbx_strand_id
1 'polypeptide(L)'
;MTLARAIAGTYSALVLGAVVAPALVLEHAGDRGGLGASDGADLIGASMAVGVPAAALAWRRMRPSAWRSGSRTDVGIAGLISFSVLAAAASALPTLVLHATTGLAALDADSGWAVPVVWALTQAAAVVAGEATHRGVLCWLGG
;
A
#
# COMPACT_ATOMS: atom_id res chain seq x y z
N MET A 1 -1.94 -27.71 0.82
CA MET A 1 -1.54 -26.37 1.30
C MET A 1 -2.00 -26.22 2.74
N THR A 2 -1.13 -25.87 3.69
CA THR A 2 -1.53 -25.67 5.10
C THR A 2 -2.35 -24.38 5.23
N LEU A 3 -3.47 -24.38 5.96
CA LEU A 3 -4.38 -23.25 6.16
C LEU A 3 -3.66 -21.90 6.42
N ALA A 4 -2.59 -21.92 7.21
CA ALA A 4 -1.77 -20.73 7.50
C ALA A 4 -1.07 -20.12 6.27
N ARG A 5 -0.62 -20.95 5.32
CA ARG A 5 -0.05 -20.46 4.05
C ARG A 5 -1.11 -19.87 3.15
N ALA A 6 -2.33 -20.41 3.18
CA ALA A 6 -3.45 -19.83 2.44
C ALA A 6 -3.79 -18.44 2.98
N ILE A 7 -3.93 -18.29 4.31
CA ILE A 7 -4.20 -17.00 4.97
C ILE A 7 -3.09 -15.98 4.67
N ALA A 8 -1.82 -16.35 4.81
CA ALA A 8 -0.70 -15.48 4.48
C ALA A 8 -0.72 -15.02 3.01
N GLY A 9 -1.13 -15.92 2.10
CA GLY A 9 -1.26 -15.63 0.68
C GLY A 9 -2.38 -14.65 0.39
N THR A 10 -3.56 -14.92 0.95
CA THR A 10 -4.72 -14.03 0.80
C THR A 10 -4.41 -12.64 1.35
N TYR A 11 -3.80 -12.54 2.54
CA TYR A 11 -3.43 -11.25 3.11
C TYR A 11 -2.37 -10.51 2.29
N SER A 12 -1.35 -11.22 1.80
CA SER A 12 -0.35 -10.64 0.91
C SER A 12 -0.98 -10.12 -0.39
N ALA A 13 -1.94 -10.84 -0.96
CA ALA A 13 -2.67 -10.42 -2.15
C ALA A 13 -3.56 -9.21 -1.86
N LEU A 14 -4.20 -9.15 -0.69
CA LEU A 14 -4.99 -7.99 -0.27
C LEU A 14 -4.13 -6.73 -0.09
N VAL A 15 -2.95 -6.85 0.53
CA VAL A 15 -1.99 -5.74 0.67
C VAL A 15 -1.52 -5.26 -0.69
N LEU A 16 -1.16 -6.19 -1.60
CA LEU A 16 -0.77 -5.83 -2.95
C LEU A 16 -1.92 -5.11 -3.69
N GLY A 17 -3.14 -5.64 -3.59
CA GLY A 17 -4.33 -5.05 -4.17
C GLY A 17 -4.60 -3.65 -3.63
N ALA A 18 -4.45 -3.41 -2.33
CA ALA A 18 -4.65 -2.09 -1.73
C ALA A 18 -3.65 -1.04 -2.24
N VAL A 19 -2.43 -1.45 -2.60
CA VAL A 19 -1.40 -0.55 -3.15
C VAL A 19 -1.60 -0.32 -4.65
N VAL A 20 -1.95 -1.36 -5.41
CA VAL A 20 -2.06 -1.30 -6.88
C VAL A 20 -3.42 -0.78 -7.35
N ALA A 21 -4.51 -1.05 -6.62
CA ALA A 21 -5.87 -0.68 -7.03
C ALA A 21 -6.04 0.82 -7.29
N PRO A 22 -5.50 1.75 -6.48
CA PRO A 22 -5.62 3.18 -6.77
C PRO A 22 -5.01 3.56 -8.12
N ALA A 23 -3.86 2.98 -8.51
CA ALA A 23 -3.25 3.24 -9.81
C ALA A 23 -4.12 2.74 -10.97
N LEU A 24 -4.72 1.56 -10.84
CA LEU A 24 -5.66 1.02 -11.84
C LEU A 24 -6.92 1.88 -11.96
N VAL A 25 -7.42 2.43 -10.85
CA VAL A 25 -8.57 3.36 -10.87
C VAL A 25 -8.22 4.65 -11.61
N LEU A 26 -7.02 5.19 -11.41
CA LEU A 26 -6.57 6.39 -12.12
C LEU A 26 -6.32 6.13 -13.60
N GLU A 27 -5.69 5.02 -13.97
CA GLU A 27 -5.50 4.61 -15.38
C GLU A 27 -6.85 4.52 -16.09
N HIS A 28 -7.82 3.82 -15.49
CA HIS A 28 -9.14 3.64 -16.08
C HIS A 28 -9.97 4.94 -16.12
N ALA A 29 -9.69 5.89 -15.23
CA ALA A 29 -10.26 7.23 -15.29
C ALA A 29 -9.59 8.10 -16.36
N GLY A 30 -8.27 7.96 -16.55
CA GLY A 30 -7.47 8.64 -17.56
C GLY A 30 -7.86 8.24 -18.99
N ASP A 31 -8.10 6.95 -19.22
CA ASP A 31 -8.58 6.41 -20.51
C ASP A 31 -9.93 7.03 -20.93
N ARG A 32 -10.80 7.36 -19.97
CA ARG A 32 -12.08 8.05 -20.24
C ARG A 32 -11.95 9.56 -20.35
N GLY A 33 -10.88 10.14 -19.79
CA GLY A 33 -10.60 11.57 -19.79
C GLY A 33 -9.70 12.05 -20.93
N GLY A 34 -9.10 11.14 -21.70
CA GLY A 34 -8.21 11.47 -22.82
C GLY A 34 -6.78 11.86 -22.42
N LEU A 35 -6.37 11.59 -21.17
CA LEU A 35 -4.99 11.77 -20.72
C LEU A 35 -4.21 10.49 -21.09
N GLY A 36 -3.17 10.65 -21.92
CA GLY A 36 -2.52 9.56 -22.63
C GLY A 36 -1.97 8.43 -21.74
N ALA A 37 -1.99 7.21 -22.29
CA ALA A 37 -1.61 5.94 -21.65
C ALA A 37 -0.18 5.89 -21.07
N SER A 38 0.70 6.85 -21.40
CA SER A 38 2.08 6.89 -20.93
C SER A 38 2.20 7.22 -19.43
N ASP A 39 1.34 8.08 -18.88
CA ASP A 39 1.36 8.41 -17.44
C ASP A 39 0.79 7.27 -16.57
N GLY A 40 -0.21 6.55 -17.08
CA GLY A 40 -0.84 5.43 -16.35
C GLY A 40 0.13 4.27 -16.08
N ALA A 41 0.94 3.92 -17.09
CA ALA A 41 1.92 2.84 -16.98
C ALA A 41 3.01 3.14 -15.93
N ASP A 42 3.46 4.39 -15.83
CA ASP A 42 4.44 4.82 -14.83
C ASP A 42 3.89 4.76 -13.40
N LEU A 43 2.60 5.10 -13.20
CA LEU A 43 1.93 4.96 -11.90
C LEU A 43 1.77 3.49 -11.48
N ILE A 44 1.47 2.59 -12.42
CA ILE A 44 1.39 1.15 -12.16
C ILE A 44 2.78 0.62 -11.81
N GLY A 45 3.81 1.01 -12.56
CA GLY A 45 5.20 0.66 -12.30
C GLY A 45 5.66 1.08 -10.90
N ALA A 46 5.39 2.33 -10.52
CA ALA A 46 5.64 2.86 -9.18
C ALA A 46 4.88 2.08 -8.09
N SER A 47 3.60 1.79 -8.33
CA SER A 47 2.76 1.04 -7.38
C SER A 47 3.23 -0.40 -7.20
N MET A 48 3.73 -1.04 -8.26
CA MET A 48 4.34 -2.37 -8.18
C MET A 48 5.66 -2.34 -7.41
N ALA A 49 6.49 -1.31 -7.63
CA ALA A 49 7.76 -1.15 -6.93
C ALA A 49 7.58 -1.03 -5.40
N VAL A 50 6.48 -0.43 -4.95
CA VAL A 50 6.13 -0.33 -3.51
C VAL A 50 5.31 -1.54 -3.04
N GLY A 51 4.35 -1.99 -3.84
CA GLY A 51 3.40 -3.04 -3.49
C GLY A 51 4.04 -4.42 -3.33
N VAL A 52 5.00 -4.77 -4.19
CA VAL A 52 5.72 -6.05 -4.11
C VAL A 52 6.49 -6.21 -2.78
N PRO A 53 7.34 -5.25 -2.35
CA PRO A 53 8.00 -5.33 -1.05
C PRO A 53 7.02 -5.32 0.12
N ALA A 54 5.93 -4.53 0.07
CA ALA A 54 4.90 -4.52 1.10
C ALA A 54 4.20 -5.88 1.24
N ALA A 55 3.84 -6.50 0.12
CA ALA A 55 3.25 -7.83 0.05
C ALA A 55 4.22 -8.91 0.57
N ALA A 56 5.50 -8.83 0.19
CA ALA A 56 6.53 -9.73 0.70
C ALA A 56 6.69 -9.61 2.23
N LEU A 57 6.64 -8.39 2.77
CA LEU A 57 6.67 -8.17 4.22
C LEU A 57 5.46 -8.78 4.92
N ALA A 58 4.26 -8.52 4.38
CA ALA A 58 3.00 -9.06 4.88
C ALA A 58 3.00 -10.60 4.91
N TRP A 59 3.47 -11.23 3.83
CA TRP A 59 3.66 -12.68 3.74
C TRP A 59 4.67 -13.20 4.79
N ARG A 60 5.80 -12.51 4.99
CA ARG A 60 6.81 -12.90 5.98
C ARG A 60 6.26 -12.87 7.41
N ARG A 61 5.41 -11.88 7.75
CA ARG A 61 4.81 -11.77 9.09
C ARG A 61 3.77 -12.84 9.39
N MET A 62 2.97 -13.23 8.40
CA MET A 62 1.97 -14.30 8.56
C MET A 62 2.52 -15.72 8.42
N ARG A 63 3.82 -15.85 8.12
CA ARG A 63 4.45 -17.17 7.94
C ARG A 63 4.47 -17.94 9.28
N PRO A 64 4.18 -19.25 9.30
CA PRO A 64 4.04 -20.04 10.53
C PRO A 64 5.26 -20.03 11.47
N SER A 65 6.44 -19.68 10.98
CA SER A 65 7.66 -19.54 11.78
C SER A 65 7.63 -18.31 12.70
N ALA A 66 6.90 -17.25 12.35
CA ALA A 66 6.75 -16.03 13.16
C ALA A 66 5.69 -16.18 14.26
N TRP A 67 4.78 -17.16 14.13
CA TRP A 67 3.72 -17.47 15.09
C TRP A 67 4.21 -18.19 16.36
N ARG A 68 5.52 -18.35 16.52
CA ARG A 68 6.11 -19.00 17.69
C ARG A 68 6.22 -18.07 18.92
N SER A 69 5.96 -16.77 18.77
CA SER A 69 6.19 -15.76 19.81
C SER A 69 4.92 -15.08 20.35
N GLY A 70 3.73 -15.35 19.80
CA GLY A 70 2.48 -14.71 20.22
C GLY A 70 1.25 -15.51 19.82
N SER A 71 0.10 -15.23 20.46
CA SER A 71 -1.17 -15.90 20.14
C SER A 71 -1.54 -15.67 18.68
N ARG A 72 -1.98 -16.73 17.98
CA ARG A 72 -2.47 -16.64 16.59
C ARG A 72 -3.53 -15.56 16.40
N THR A 73 -4.35 -15.34 17.43
CA THR A 73 -5.45 -14.38 17.44
C THR A 73 -4.92 -12.95 17.41
N ASP A 74 -3.88 -12.65 18.18
CA ASP A 74 -3.28 -11.31 18.30
C ASP A 74 -2.62 -10.88 16.98
N VAL A 75 -1.94 -11.82 16.31
CA VAL A 75 -1.35 -11.59 14.98
C VAL A 75 -2.44 -11.33 13.92
N GLY A 76 -3.58 -12.01 14.03
CA GLY A 76 -4.74 -11.79 13.17
C GLY A 76 -5.34 -10.40 13.37
N ILE A 77 -5.56 -9.99 14.62
CA ILE A 77 -6.12 -8.68 14.99
C ILE A 77 -5.18 -7.55 14.55
N ALA A 78 -3.88 -7.65 14.86
CA ALA A 78 -2.89 -6.68 14.42
C ALA A 78 -2.78 -6.61 12.89
N GLY A 79 -2.92 -7.74 12.19
CA GLY A 79 -2.99 -7.79 10.73
C GLY A 79 -4.21 -7.05 10.17
N LEU A 80 -5.38 -7.25 10.76
CA LEU A 80 -6.63 -6.62 10.32
C LEU A 80 -6.62 -5.10 10.54
N ILE A 81 -6.15 -4.64 11.70
CA ILE A 81 -6.05 -3.20 12.04
C ILE A 81 -5.00 -2.52 11.15
N SER A 82 -3.86 -3.18 10.92
CA SER A 82 -2.83 -2.68 10.01
C SER A 82 -3.35 -2.55 8.57
N PHE A 83 -4.15 -3.53 8.13
CA PHE A 83 -4.78 -3.49 6.81
C PHE A 83 -5.85 -2.40 6.70
N SER A 84 -6.67 -2.18 7.74
CA SER A 84 -7.69 -1.12 7.69
C SER A 84 -7.05 0.27 7.63
N VAL A 85 -5.96 0.51 8.35
CA VAL A 85 -5.19 1.76 8.27
C VAL A 85 -4.57 1.91 6.88
N LEU A 86 -3.98 0.84 6.33
CA LEU A 86 -3.43 0.87 4.98
C LEU A 86 -4.52 1.18 3.94
N ALA A 87 -5.68 0.53 4.04
CA ALA A 87 -6.80 0.74 3.12
C ALA A 87 -7.37 2.16 3.22
N ALA A 88 -7.47 2.71 4.43
CA ALA A 88 -7.89 4.09 4.66
C ALA A 88 -6.87 5.11 4.14
N ALA A 89 -5.57 4.85 4.32
CA ALA A 89 -4.52 5.69 3.76
C ALA A 89 -4.51 5.61 2.22
N ALA A 90 -4.67 4.40 1.67
CA ALA A 90 -4.71 4.15 0.23
C ALA A 90 -5.89 4.86 -0.46
N SER A 91 -7.06 4.92 0.18
CA SER A 91 -8.23 5.62 -0.37
C SER A 91 -8.05 7.15 -0.38
N ALA A 92 -7.23 7.69 0.51
CA ALA A 92 -6.89 9.11 0.55
C ALA A 92 -5.76 9.50 -0.42
N LEU A 93 -5.04 8.53 -1.00
CA LEU A 93 -3.92 8.78 -1.92
C LEU A 93 -4.28 9.67 -3.11
N PRO A 94 -5.39 9.46 -3.85
CA PRO A 94 -5.72 10.29 -4.99
C PRO A 94 -5.90 11.76 -4.58
N THR A 95 -6.57 12.01 -3.47
CA THR A 95 -6.81 13.34 -2.92
C THR A 95 -5.51 14.01 -2.46
N LEU A 96 -4.65 13.28 -1.75
CA LEU A 96 -3.36 13.78 -1.28
C LEU A 96 -2.43 14.10 -2.43
N VAL A 97 -2.39 13.26 -3.46
CA VAL A 97 -1.55 13.47 -4.64
C VAL A 97 -2.08 14.65 -5.43
N LEU A 98 -3.39 14.76 -5.66
CA LEU A 98 -3.99 15.95 -6.28
C LEU A 98 -3.67 17.24 -5.50
N HIS A 99 -3.74 17.20 -4.17
CA HIS A 99 -3.42 18.36 -3.34
C HIS A 99 -1.92 18.70 -3.34
N ALA A 100 -1.05 17.70 -3.38
CA ALA A 100 0.40 17.91 -3.45
C ALA A 100 0.82 18.40 -4.84
N THR A 101 0.21 17.88 -5.91
CA THR A 101 0.52 18.27 -7.28
C THR A 101 -0.05 19.64 -7.63
N THR A 102 -1.16 20.10 -7.04
CA THR A 102 -1.59 21.51 -7.20
C THR A 102 -0.59 22.49 -6.58
N GLY A 103 0.10 22.08 -5.50
CA GLY A 103 1.22 22.84 -4.93
C GLY A 103 2.50 22.77 -5.76
N LEU A 104 2.81 21.61 -6.37
CA LEU A 104 4.01 21.40 -7.20
C LEU A 104 3.89 21.98 -8.62
N ALA A 105 2.70 22.00 -9.20
CA ALA A 105 2.44 22.63 -10.50
C ALA A 105 2.70 24.14 -10.49
N ALA A 106 2.69 24.76 -9.30
CA ALA A 106 3.11 26.15 -9.12
C ALA A 106 4.64 26.34 -9.09
N LEU A 107 5.41 25.27 -8.91
CA LEU A 107 6.87 25.31 -8.70
C LEU A 107 7.67 24.67 -9.86
N ASP A 108 7.14 23.67 -10.57
CA ASP A 108 7.90 22.95 -11.60
C ASP A 108 6.96 22.30 -12.63
N ALA A 109 6.60 23.05 -13.67
CA ALA A 109 5.66 22.61 -14.71
C ALA A 109 6.29 21.69 -15.80
N ASP A 110 7.61 21.49 -15.76
CA ASP A 110 8.37 20.79 -16.82
C ASP A 110 8.83 19.37 -16.43
N SER A 111 8.65 18.94 -15.19
CA SER A 111 9.14 17.64 -14.71
C SER A 111 8.07 16.56 -14.70
N GLY A 112 7.88 15.87 -15.83
CA GLY A 112 6.99 14.69 -15.96
C GLY A 112 7.26 13.54 -14.96
N TRP A 113 8.40 13.56 -14.26
CA TRP A 113 8.77 12.56 -13.25
C TRP A 113 8.28 12.87 -11.84
N ALA A 114 7.85 14.11 -11.54
CA ALA A 114 7.48 14.53 -10.19
C ALA A 114 6.22 13.79 -9.67
N VAL A 115 5.24 13.57 -10.55
CA VAL A 115 3.98 12.90 -10.20
C VAL A 115 4.19 11.43 -9.77
N PRO A 116 4.89 10.57 -10.54
CA PRO A 116 5.17 9.20 -10.10
C PRO A 116 5.99 9.12 -8.82
N VAL A 117 6.91 10.06 -8.57
CA VAL A 117 7.73 10.08 -7.34
C VAL A 117 6.87 10.42 -6.12
N VAL A 118 6.04 11.47 -6.19
CA VAL A 118 5.15 11.85 -5.09
C VAL A 118 4.13 10.74 -4.82
N TRP A 119 3.61 10.11 -5.87
CA TRP A 119 2.75 8.94 -5.77
C TRP A 119 3.41 7.79 -5.00
N ALA A 120 4.62 7.39 -5.42
CA ALA A 120 5.39 6.33 -4.77
C ALA A 120 5.71 6.66 -3.30
N LEU A 121 6.11 7.91 -3.00
CA LEU A 121 6.41 8.35 -1.64
C LEU A 121 5.17 8.30 -0.74
N THR A 122 4.01 8.69 -1.25
CA THR A 122 2.77 8.68 -0.47
C THR A 122 2.30 7.24 -0.20
N GLN A 123 2.45 6.34 -1.18
CA GLN A 123 2.23 4.90 -0.98
C GLN A 123 3.20 4.32 0.04
N ALA A 124 4.47 4.67 -0.02
CA ALA A 124 5.48 4.21 0.94
C ALA A 124 5.14 4.68 2.36
N ALA A 125 4.71 5.94 2.53
CA ALA A 125 4.27 6.47 3.82
C ALA A 125 3.06 5.70 4.38
N ALA A 126 2.08 5.36 3.52
CA ALA A 126 0.92 4.55 3.91
C ALA A 126 1.34 3.14 4.38
N VAL A 127 2.28 2.50 3.68
CA VAL A 127 2.83 1.19 4.08
C VAL A 127 3.56 1.29 5.42
N VAL A 128 4.37 2.33 5.62
CA VAL A 128 5.09 2.58 6.88
C VAL A 128 4.12 2.82 8.04
N ALA A 129 3.05 3.59 7.83
CA ALA A 129 2.00 3.81 8.83
C ALA A 129 1.29 2.50 9.20
N GLY A 130 0.97 1.67 8.20
CA GLY A 130 0.41 0.33 8.41
C GLY A 130 1.34 -0.56 9.24
N GLU A 131 2.64 -0.59 8.92
CA GLU A 131 3.66 -1.32 9.68
C GLU A 131 3.77 -0.82 11.13
N ALA A 132 3.87 0.50 11.32
CA ALA A 132 3.99 1.09 12.65
C ALA A 132 2.79 0.73 13.52
N THR A 133 1.58 0.74 12.93
CA THR A 133 0.35 0.31 13.61
C THR A 133 0.42 -1.16 13.99
N HIS A 134 0.85 -2.04 13.09
CA HIS A 134 0.98 -3.48 13.38
C HIS A 134 1.92 -3.74 14.55
N ARG A 135 3.08 -3.08 14.57
CA ARG A 135 4.04 -3.21 15.68
C ARG A 135 3.49 -2.64 16.98
N GLY A 136 2.84 -1.48 16.92
CA GLY A 136 2.21 -0.85 18.08
C GLY A 136 1.16 -1.74 18.72
N VAL A 137 0.27 -2.34 17.92
CA VAL A 137 -0.75 -3.27 18.40
C VAL A 137 -0.14 -4.54 18.99
N LEU A 138 0.89 -5.12 18.36
CA LEU A 138 1.58 -6.28 18.91
C LEU A 138 2.31 -5.97 20.23
N CYS A 139 2.94 -4.80 20.33
CA CYS A 139 3.54 -4.33 21.59
C CYS A 139 2.47 -4.13 22.68
N TRP A 140 1.28 -3.66 22.33
CA TRP A 140 0.18 -3.47 23.27
C TRP A 140 -0.45 -4.80 23.73
N LEU A 141 -0.59 -5.78 22.84
CA LEU A 141 -1.16 -7.09 23.17
C LEU A 141 -0.17 -8.01 23.90
N GLY A 142 1.13 -7.82 23.70
CA GLY A 142 2.19 -8.59 24.37
C GLY A 142 2.76 -7.95 25.63
N GLY A 143 2.28 -6.77 26.02
CA GLY A 143 2.67 -6.03 27.22
C GLY A 143 1.77 -6.29 28.41
#